data_AF-A0A1W7R8G3-F1
#
_entry.id   AF-A0A1W7R8G3-F1
#
_cell.length_a   1.000
_cell.length_b   1.000
_cell.length_c   1.000
_cell.angle_alpha   90.00
_cell.angle_beta   90.00
_cell.angle_gamma   90.00
#
_symmetry.space_group_name_H-M   'P 1'
#
loop_
_entity.id
_entity.type
_entity.pdbx_description
1 polymer ?
#
loop_
_entity_poly.entity_id
_entity_poly.type
_entity_poly.pdbx_seq_one_letter_code
_entity_poly.pdbx_strand_id
1 'polypeptide(L)'
;VQWRQERTDIKNESIAEPVPLPNQLEQKCPLQRDIEELKNTVESIRLALASHERFNSDARSRHSTPNTTNLSQQMDSGLGEMSNVPDALGRSTDSIREDDSFDLLLTNIDGNVSEEDIQRMVARSLGARDNEIIHVKKLVPRWVDCSTLDYISFKVVLNHKWKVSAMLSATWPKNVRFREFRKVRCPWRPETV
;
A
#
# COMPACT_ATOMS: atom_id res chain seq x y z
N VAL A 1 -30.30 15.98 -66.26
CA VAL A 1 -30.88 15.16 -65.17
C VAL A 1 -32.24 15.74 -64.84
N GLN A 2 -33.25 14.87 -64.79
CA GLN A 2 -34.68 15.15 -64.91
C GLN A 2 -35.25 15.93 -63.71
N TRP A 3 -36.28 16.70 -64.00
CA TRP A 3 -36.93 17.71 -63.17
C TRP A 3 -38.06 17.18 -62.27
N ARG A 4 -38.39 17.99 -61.23
CA ARG A 4 -39.68 18.18 -60.50
C ARG A 4 -40.14 17.08 -59.54
N GLN A 5 -40.38 17.37 -58.24
CA GLN A 5 -41.50 18.12 -57.63
C GLN A 5 -42.84 17.40 -57.94
N GLU A 6 -43.64 16.92 -56.99
CA GLU A 6 -44.34 17.69 -55.96
C GLU A 6 -45.11 16.78 -54.95
N ARG A 7 -45.54 17.43 -53.87
CA ARG A 7 -46.13 16.99 -52.59
C ARG A 7 -47.42 16.16 -52.67
N THR A 8 -47.70 15.42 -51.59
CA THR A 8 -48.99 15.49 -50.86
C THR A 8 -48.82 15.16 -49.37
N ASP A 9 -49.32 16.07 -48.53
CA ASP A 9 -49.54 15.91 -47.08
C ASP A 9 -50.71 14.96 -46.80
N ILE A 10 -50.59 14.05 -45.81
CA ILE A 10 -51.74 13.61 -44.99
C ILE A 10 -51.28 13.39 -43.54
N LYS A 11 -52.03 14.02 -42.65
CA LYS A 11 -51.91 14.10 -41.18
C LYS A 11 -52.80 13.02 -40.54
N ASN A 12 -52.40 12.50 -39.38
CA ASN A 12 -53.23 12.11 -38.20
C ASN A 12 -52.88 10.74 -37.56
N GLU A 13 -52.39 10.84 -36.32
CA GLU A 13 -52.84 10.17 -35.08
C GLU A 13 -53.21 8.66 -35.00
N SER A 14 -52.53 8.01 -34.05
CA SER A 14 -53.11 7.27 -32.90
C SER A 14 -53.50 5.78 -33.02
N ILE A 15 -52.79 4.97 -32.20
CA ILE A 15 -53.20 3.79 -31.41
C ILE A 15 -53.69 2.54 -32.17
N ALA A 16 -52.90 1.46 -32.08
CA ALA A 16 -53.33 0.13 -31.60
C ALA A 16 -52.17 -0.88 -31.65
N GLU A 17 -51.74 -1.39 -30.49
CA GLU A 17 -51.29 -2.80 -30.34
C GLU A 17 -52.55 -3.71 -30.45
N PRO A 18 -52.46 -5.06 -30.63
CA PRO A 18 -51.34 -5.97 -30.40
C PRO A 18 -51.17 -7.09 -31.46
N VAL A 19 -50.22 -8.02 -31.21
CA VAL A 19 -50.20 -9.47 -31.51
C VAL A 19 -48.84 -9.93 -32.09
N PRO A 20 -48.29 -11.07 -31.60
CA PRO A 20 -46.90 -11.20 -31.24
C PRO A 20 -46.07 -11.88 -32.33
N LEU A 21 -44.85 -11.39 -32.53
CA LEU A 21 -43.84 -12.09 -33.33
C LEU A 21 -42.68 -12.55 -32.42
N PRO A 22 -42.28 -13.83 -32.53
CA PRO A 22 -41.28 -14.45 -31.70
C PRO A 22 -39.90 -14.03 -32.22
N ASN A 23 -39.09 -13.35 -31.40
CA ASN A 23 -37.62 -13.31 -31.49
C ASN A 23 -37.01 -12.39 -30.40
N GLN A 24 -37.34 -12.65 -29.13
CA GLN A 24 -36.72 -11.99 -27.95
C GLN A 24 -35.62 -12.86 -27.31
N LEU A 25 -34.90 -13.61 -28.14
CA LEU A 25 -33.64 -14.29 -27.86
C LEU A 25 -32.81 -13.91 -29.11
N GLU A 26 -31.72 -13.15 -29.11
CA GLU A 26 -30.67 -13.00 -28.13
C GLU A 26 -29.91 -11.70 -28.46
N GLN A 27 -30.09 -10.64 -27.66
CA GLN A 27 -29.04 -9.62 -27.49
C GLN A 27 -28.98 -9.27 -26.02
N LYS A 28 -28.75 -10.29 -25.19
CA LYS A 28 -28.35 -10.11 -23.79
C LYS A 28 -26.91 -9.61 -23.85
N CYS A 29 -26.78 -8.29 -23.91
CA CYS A 29 -25.53 -7.57 -24.12
C CYS A 29 -24.43 -8.12 -23.20
N PRO A 30 -23.15 -8.11 -23.63
CA PRO A 30 -22.01 -8.46 -22.76
C PRO A 30 -22.08 -7.75 -21.39
N LEU A 31 -22.59 -6.52 -21.37
CA LEU A 31 -22.86 -5.74 -20.17
C LEU A 31 -23.77 -6.45 -19.13
N GLN A 32 -24.77 -7.23 -19.56
CA GLN A 32 -25.67 -7.93 -18.64
C GLN A 32 -24.95 -9.08 -17.92
N ARG A 33 -24.01 -9.74 -18.61
CA ARG A 33 -23.15 -10.77 -18.02
C ARG A 33 -22.22 -10.14 -16.99
N ASP A 34 -21.59 -9.01 -17.35
CA ASP A 34 -20.67 -8.29 -16.47
C ASP A 34 -21.40 -7.78 -15.21
N ILE A 35 -22.65 -7.32 -15.35
CA ILE A 35 -23.50 -6.91 -14.22
C ILE A 35 -23.82 -8.09 -13.31
N GLU A 36 -24.11 -9.27 -13.87
CA GLU A 36 -24.43 -10.47 -13.10
C GLU A 36 -23.18 -11.01 -12.36
N GLU A 37 -22.03 -11.00 -13.02
CA GLU A 37 -20.73 -11.34 -12.43
C GLU A 37 -20.35 -10.38 -11.30
N LEU A 38 -20.53 -9.07 -11.52
CA LEU A 38 -20.29 -8.06 -10.49
C LEU A 38 -21.20 -8.24 -9.28
N LYS A 39 -22.51 -8.48 -9.50
CA LYS A 39 -23.47 -8.75 -8.43
C LYS A 39 -23.06 -9.99 -7.61
N ASN A 40 -22.66 -11.07 -8.29
CA ASN A 40 -22.20 -12.29 -7.62
C ASN A 40 -20.91 -12.07 -6.81
N THR A 41 -19.99 -11.24 -7.33
CA THR A 41 -18.74 -10.90 -6.63
C THR A 41 -19.02 -10.09 -5.36
N VAL A 42 -19.93 -9.12 -5.44
CA VAL A 42 -20.34 -8.30 -4.29
C VAL A 42 -21.03 -9.14 -3.22
N GLU A 43 -21.94 -10.05 -3.60
CA GLU A 43 -22.58 -10.97 -2.64
C GLU A 43 -21.56 -11.91 -1.98
N SER A 44 -20.57 -12.39 -2.72
CA SER A 44 -19.50 -13.23 -2.17
C SER A 44 -18.67 -12.48 -1.12
N ILE A 45 -18.32 -11.21 -1.37
CA ILE A 45 -17.62 -10.35 -0.40
C ILE A 45 -18.49 -10.12 0.84
N ARG A 46 -19.77 -9.81 0.66
CA ARG A 46 -20.72 -9.59 1.76
C ARG A 46 -20.82 -10.80 2.68
N LEU A 47 -20.89 -12.01 2.10
CA LEU A 47 -20.91 -13.27 2.85
C LEU A 47 -19.58 -13.55 3.58
N ALA A 48 -18.45 -13.22 2.96
CA ALA A 48 -17.13 -13.39 3.57
C ALA A 48 -16.90 -12.45 4.77
N LEU A 49 -17.47 -11.24 4.74
CA LEU A 49 -17.42 -10.31 5.87
C LEU A 49 -18.37 -10.73 6.99
N ALA A 50 -19.59 -11.17 6.65
CA ALA A 50 -20.57 -11.66 7.61
C ALA A 50 -20.12 -12.93 8.36
N SER A 51 -19.25 -13.74 7.76
CA SER A 51 -18.65 -14.91 8.43
C SER A 51 -17.50 -14.50 9.37
N HIS A 52 -16.83 -13.37 9.11
CA HIS A 52 -15.73 -12.87 9.94
C HIS A 52 -16.22 -12.22 11.25
N GLU A 53 -17.40 -11.61 11.26
CA GLU A 53 -17.99 -11.00 12.47
C GLU A 53 -18.41 -12.04 13.53
N ARG A 54 -18.59 -13.32 13.16
CA ARG A 54 -18.99 -14.39 14.09
C ARG A 54 -17.85 -14.98 14.92
N PHE A 55 -16.60 -14.60 14.68
CA PHE A 55 -15.43 -15.16 15.38
C PHE A 55 -14.77 -14.22 16.40
N ASN A 56 -15.23 -12.98 16.53
CA ASN A 56 -14.57 -11.98 17.40
C ASN A 56 -15.17 -11.83 18.80
N SER A 57 -16.10 -12.68 19.24
CA SER A 57 -16.71 -12.53 20.58
C SER A 57 -16.09 -13.38 21.70
N ASP A 58 -15.18 -14.33 21.44
CA ASP A 58 -14.62 -15.17 22.51
C ASP A 58 -13.15 -15.54 22.29
N ALA A 59 -12.25 -14.67 22.74
CA ALA A 59 -10.87 -15.08 23.07
C ALA A 59 -10.30 -14.18 24.16
N ARG A 60 -10.79 -14.37 25.39
CA ARG A 60 -10.08 -13.94 26.61
C ARG A 60 -8.85 -14.83 26.78
N SER A 61 -7.82 -14.61 25.98
CA SER A 61 -6.54 -15.32 26.05
C SER A 61 -5.81 -14.91 27.33
N ARG A 62 -5.94 -15.78 28.33
CA ARG A 62 -5.14 -15.81 29.56
C ARG A 62 -3.71 -16.17 29.18
N HIS A 63 -2.80 -15.21 29.23
CA HIS A 63 -1.37 -15.50 29.12
C HIS A 63 -0.80 -15.78 30.52
N SER A 64 -0.40 -17.03 30.75
CA SER A 64 0.42 -17.44 31.89
C SER A 64 1.87 -17.02 31.65
N THR A 65 2.39 -16.08 32.42
CA THR A 65 3.83 -15.81 32.56
C THR A 65 4.47 -16.83 33.52
N PRO A 66 5.63 -17.43 33.21
CA PRO A 66 6.42 -18.13 34.22
C PRO A 66 7.19 -17.10 35.06
N ASN A 67 7.14 -17.28 36.38
CA ASN A 67 7.90 -16.52 37.37
C ASN A 67 9.41 -16.62 37.10
N THR A 68 10.09 -15.48 37.02
CA THR A 68 11.50 -15.40 37.40
C THR A 68 11.60 -14.51 38.64
N THR A 69 11.97 -15.17 39.73
CA THR A 69 12.16 -14.59 41.05
C THR A 69 13.40 -13.70 41.03
N ASN A 70 13.23 -12.39 41.17
CA ASN A 70 14.25 -11.47 41.65
C ASN A 70 13.55 -10.41 42.51
N LEU A 71 13.30 -10.78 43.77
CA LEU A 71 12.86 -9.86 44.81
C LEU A 71 14.09 -9.49 45.64
N SER A 72 14.64 -8.31 45.34
CA SER A 72 15.54 -7.59 46.23
C SER A 72 15.24 -6.10 46.06
N GLN A 73 14.89 -5.46 47.19
CA GLN A 73 14.82 -4.01 47.39
C GLN A 73 13.63 -3.34 46.68
N GLN A 74 12.79 -2.49 47.27
CA GLN A 74 12.76 -1.79 48.55
C GLN A 74 11.37 -1.15 48.60
N MET A 75 10.58 -1.37 49.66
CA MET A 75 9.41 -0.53 49.94
C MET A 75 9.89 0.56 50.89
N ASP A 76 9.84 1.82 50.48
CA ASP A 76 9.18 2.82 51.32
C ASP A 76 8.72 4.02 50.48
N SER A 77 7.64 4.62 50.95
CA SER A 77 6.69 5.46 50.25
C SER A 77 7.08 6.94 50.36
N GLY A 78 6.88 7.69 49.27
CA GLY A 78 6.97 9.15 49.28
C GLY A 78 5.91 9.74 48.35
N LEU A 79 4.80 10.19 48.93
CA LEU A 79 3.76 10.97 48.27
C LEU A 79 4.29 12.40 48.00
N GLY A 80 4.07 12.94 46.80
CA GLY A 80 4.41 14.33 46.48
C GLY A 80 3.90 14.81 45.12
N GLU A 81 2.67 15.36 45.14
CA GLU A 81 2.13 16.50 44.38
C GLU A 81 2.48 16.79 42.90
N MET A 82 1.41 16.78 42.08
CA MET A 82 0.95 17.75 41.05
C MET A 82 1.96 18.49 40.13
N SER A 83 1.76 18.39 38.80
CA SER A 83 1.23 19.49 37.95
C SER A 83 1.59 19.38 36.43
N ASN A 84 0.58 19.63 35.58
CA ASN A 84 0.57 20.16 34.18
C ASN A 84 0.96 19.30 32.93
N VAL A 85 -0.09 18.84 32.18
CA VAL A 85 -0.51 19.13 30.75
C VAL A 85 0.61 19.37 29.68
N PRO A 86 0.55 18.90 28.40
CA PRO A 86 -0.63 18.65 27.56
C PRO A 86 -0.70 17.35 26.73
N ASP A 87 -1.95 17.07 26.37
CA ASP A 87 -2.45 16.54 25.09
C ASP A 87 -1.42 16.45 23.94
N ALA A 88 -0.97 15.23 23.67
CA ALA A 88 -0.46 14.85 22.37
C ALA A 88 -1.10 13.50 22.05
N LEU A 89 -2.16 13.55 21.23
CA LEU A 89 -2.72 12.42 20.51
C LEU A 89 -1.56 11.65 19.88
N GLY A 90 -1.14 10.60 20.57
CA GLY A 90 -0.02 9.75 20.22
C GLY A 90 -0.30 9.14 18.87
N ARG A 91 0.35 9.69 17.85
CA ARG A 91 0.58 9.00 16.58
C ARG A 91 1.18 7.66 16.99
N SER A 92 0.41 6.57 16.86
CA SER A 92 0.90 5.20 17.00
C SER A 92 1.93 4.94 15.91
N THR A 93 3.12 5.50 16.06
CA THR A 93 4.32 4.87 15.55
C THR A 93 4.50 3.67 16.46
N ASP A 94 3.90 2.56 16.05
CA ASP A 94 4.34 1.24 16.46
C ASP A 94 5.86 1.29 16.42
N SER A 95 6.48 1.29 17.60
CA SER A 95 7.92 1.50 17.73
C SER A 95 8.58 0.24 17.23
N ILE A 96 8.76 0.14 15.91
CA ILE A 96 9.55 -0.90 15.28
C ILE A 96 10.89 -0.80 15.99
N ARG A 97 11.21 -1.82 16.78
CA ARG A 97 12.48 -1.90 17.49
C ARG A 97 13.57 -1.76 16.44
N GLU A 98 14.62 -1.02 16.73
CA GLU A 98 15.68 -0.73 15.73
C GLU A 98 16.32 -2.01 15.16
N ASP A 99 16.14 -3.17 15.82
CA ASP A 99 16.56 -4.50 15.35
C ASP A 99 15.64 -5.14 14.30
N ASP A 100 14.41 -4.65 14.12
CA ASP A 100 13.42 -5.28 13.23
C ASP A 100 13.40 -4.70 11.82
N SER A 101 14.27 -3.72 11.53
CA SER A 101 14.37 -3.11 10.21
C SER A 101 15.82 -2.96 9.73
N PHE A 102 15.98 -2.85 8.41
CA PHE A 102 17.27 -2.54 7.80
C PHE A 102 17.09 -1.51 6.69
N ASP A 103 18.16 -0.78 6.44
CA ASP A 103 18.22 0.24 5.41
C ASP A 103 18.85 -0.35 4.14
N LEU A 104 18.10 -0.34 3.04
CA LEU A 104 18.53 -0.72 1.71
C LEU A 104 18.82 0.56 0.91
N LEU A 105 19.98 0.61 0.26
CA LEU A 105 20.29 1.62 -0.73
C LEU A 105 20.08 1.03 -2.13
N LEU A 106 19.25 1.70 -2.93
CA LEU A 106 19.10 1.44 -4.36
C LEU A 106 19.70 2.61 -5.15
N THR A 107 20.47 2.32 -6.19
CA THR A 107 21.16 3.34 -7.01
C THR A 107 21.08 2.98 -8.50
N ASN A 108 21.53 3.90 -9.36
CA ASN A 108 21.43 3.80 -10.81
C ASN A 108 19.97 3.81 -11.29
N ILE A 109 19.19 4.78 -10.78
CA ILE A 109 17.77 4.98 -11.09
C ILE A 109 17.62 6.32 -11.80
N ASP A 110 16.72 6.41 -12.77
CA ASP A 110 16.44 7.64 -13.52
C ASP A 110 15.88 8.76 -12.63
N GLY A 111 16.26 10.00 -12.91
CA GLY A 111 15.89 11.19 -12.14
C GLY A 111 14.39 11.44 -12.02
N ASN A 112 13.58 10.94 -12.96
CA ASN A 112 12.13 11.14 -13.00
C ASN A 112 11.35 10.12 -12.16
N VAL A 113 12.02 9.09 -11.65
CA VAL A 113 11.36 8.06 -10.83
C VAL A 113 10.94 8.64 -9.48
N SER A 114 9.69 8.35 -9.10
CA SER A 114 9.09 8.80 -7.82
C SER A 114 9.38 7.82 -6.68
N GLU A 115 9.12 8.25 -5.44
CA GLU A 115 9.24 7.37 -4.26
C GLU A 115 8.20 6.23 -4.32
N GLU A 116 7.01 6.51 -4.86
CA GLU A 116 5.92 5.57 -5.03
C GLU A 116 6.24 4.50 -6.09
N ASP A 117 6.94 4.87 -7.17
CA ASP A 117 7.40 3.91 -8.17
C ASP A 117 8.41 2.93 -7.59
N ILE A 118 9.32 3.42 -6.75
CA ILE A 118 10.28 2.58 -6.02
C ILE A 118 9.57 1.69 -5.00
N GLN A 119 8.59 2.21 -4.26
CA GLN A 119 7.79 1.40 -3.34
C GLN A 119 7.11 0.24 -4.07
N ARG A 120 6.43 0.51 -5.19
CA ARG A 120 5.78 -0.54 -6.00
C ARG A 120 6.78 -1.53 -6.59
N MET A 121 7.94 -1.06 -7.03
CA MET A 121 9.00 -1.93 -7.55
C MET A 121 9.53 -2.86 -6.46
N VAL A 122 9.83 -2.34 -5.26
CA VAL A 122 10.32 -3.12 -4.12
C VAL A 122 9.28 -4.13 -3.65
N ALA A 123 8.01 -3.72 -3.54
CA ALA A 123 6.91 -4.62 -3.17
C ALA A 123 6.82 -5.81 -4.13
N ARG A 124 6.82 -5.52 -5.44
CA ARG A 124 6.75 -6.53 -6.49
C ARG A 124 7.97 -7.47 -6.49
N SER A 125 9.17 -6.92 -6.35
CA SER A 125 10.42 -7.70 -6.35
C SER A 125 10.54 -8.64 -5.16
N LEU A 126 10.02 -8.24 -3.99
CA LEU A 126 10.08 -9.04 -2.78
C LEU A 126 8.84 -9.93 -2.58
N GLY A 127 7.74 -9.66 -3.28
CA GLY A 127 6.43 -10.24 -2.95
C GLY A 127 5.89 -9.69 -1.62
N ALA A 128 6.31 -8.49 -1.24
CA ALA A 128 5.90 -7.81 -0.01
C ALA A 128 4.58 -7.06 -0.23
N ARG A 129 3.84 -6.84 0.86
CA ARG A 129 2.70 -5.91 0.87
C ARG A 129 3.19 -4.49 1.09
N ASP A 130 2.44 -3.49 0.62
CA ASP A 130 2.83 -2.08 0.73
C ASP A 130 3.07 -1.63 2.17
N ASN A 131 2.33 -2.19 3.14
CA ASN A 131 2.48 -1.89 4.57
C ASN A 131 3.76 -2.48 5.21
N GLU A 132 4.50 -3.32 4.49
CA GLU A 132 5.77 -3.91 4.96
C GLU A 132 6.99 -3.11 4.50
N ILE A 133 6.78 -2.15 3.59
CA ILE A 133 7.76 -1.15 3.20
C ILE A 133 7.59 0.03 4.14
N ILE A 134 8.52 0.18 5.07
CA ILE A 134 8.40 1.13 6.17
C ILE A 134 8.56 2.56 5.65
N HIS A 135 9.55 2.77 4.77
CA HIS A 135 9.83 4.10 4.23
C HIS A 135 10.61 4.03 2.92
N VAL A 136 10.34 4.93 1.99
CA VAL A 136 11.14 5.15 0.79
C VAL A 136 11.51 6.63 0.75
N LYS A 137 12.80 6.92 0.55
CA LYS A 137 13.30 8.28 0.47
C LYS A 137 14.21 8.45 -0.73
N LYS A 138 13.85 9.38 -1.62
CA LYS A 138 14.66 9.86 -2.73
C LYS A 138 15.84 10.67 -2.18
N LEU A 139 17.06 10.24 -2.52
CA LEU A 139 18.30 10.87 -2.09
C LEU A 139 18.81 11.77 -3.20
N VAL A 140 18.43 13.05 -3.13
CA VAL A 140 18.79 14.07 -4.12
C VAL A 140 19.34 15.32 -3.46
N PRO A 141 20.24 16.06 -4.12
CA PRO A 141 20.67 17.37 -3.66
C PRO A 141 19.49 18.35 -3.62
N ARG A 142 19.47 19.27 -2.65
CA ARG A 142 18.34 20.20 -2.46
C ARG A 142 18.18 21.26 -3.57
N TRP A 143 19.25 21.55 -4.30
CA TRP A 143 19.32 22.68 -5.23
C TRP A 143 19.67 22.26 -6.66
N VAL A 144 19.50 20.99 -6.98
CA VAL A 144 19.82 20.43 -8.31
C VAL A 144 18.55 19.84 -8.90
N ASP A 145 18.29 20.15 -10.17
CA ASP A 145 17.23 19.50 -10.92
C ASP A 145 17.60 18.02 -11.11
N CYS A 146 16.73 17.12 -10.66
CA CYS A 146 16.93 15.69 -10.76
C CYS A 146 17.03 15.21 -12.21
N SER A 147 16.45 15.94 -13.17
CA SER A 147 16.51 15.62 -14.59
C SER A 147 17.94 15.73 -15.17
N THR A 148 18.81 16.49 -14.50
CA THR A 148 20.20 16.74 -14.92
C THR A 148 21.21 15.74 -14.33
N LEU A 149 20.76 14.85 -13.44
CA LEU A 149 21.61 13.85 -12.81
C LEU A 149 21.64 12.59 -13.68
N ASP A 150 22.83 12.02 -13.89
CA ASP A 150 22.99 10.74 -14.61
C ASP A 150 22.18 9.61 -13.95
N TYR A 151 22.07 9.67 -12.62
CA TYR A 151 21.22 8.79 -11.84
C TYR A 151 20.94 9.40 -10.45
N ILE A 152 19.90 8.88 -9.83
CA ILE A 152 19.55 9.14 -8.43
C ILE A 152 19.62 7.85 -7.61
N SER A 153 19.58 8.02 -6.29
CA SER A 153 19.57 6.92 -5.33
C SER A 153 18.37 7.04 -4.41
N PHE A 154 17.95 5.91 -3.85
CA PHE A 154 16.87 5.82 -2.88
C PHE A 154 17.33 5.06 -1.65
N LYS A 155 16.96 5.57 -0.48
CA LYS A 155 16.99 4.83 0.77
C LYS A 155 15.63 4.17 0.98
N VAL A 156 15.62 2.86 1.18
CA VAL A 156 14.41 2.08 1.45
C VAL A 156 14.56 1.42 2.81
N VAL A 157 13.62 1.64 3.71
CA VAL A 157 13.58 1.02 5.03
C VAL A 157 12.61 -0.15 4.95
N LEU A 158 13.10 -1.35 5.24
CA LEU A 158 12.35 -2.60 5.14
C LEU A 158 12.42 -3.36 6.46
N ASN A 159 11.40 -4.18 6.72
CA ASN A 159 11.49 -5.15 7.80
C ASN A 159 12.65 -6.14 7.56
N HIS A 160 13.36 -6.51 8.62
CA HIS A 160 14.54 -7.38 8.57
C HIS A 160 14.25 -8.75 7.91
N LYS A 161 13.00 -9.24 7.94
CA LYS A 161 12.60 -10.48 7.26
C LYS A 161 12.94 -10.49 5.76
N TRP A 162 12.95 -9.31 5.13
CA TRP A 162 13.23 -9.16 3.70
C TRP A 162 14.72 -9.10 3.37
N LYS A 163 15.60 -9.00 4.37
CA LYS A 163 17.03 -8.76 4.17
C LYS A 163 17.68 -9.79 3.26
N VAL A 164 17.41 -11.08 3.48
CA VAL A 164 18.01 -12.17 2.69
C VAL A 164 17.61 -12.03 1.23
N SER A 165 16.32 -11.88 0.93
CA SER A 165 15.80 -11.71 -0.43
C SER A 165 16.29 -10.42 -1.08
N ALA A 166 16.27 -9.31 -0.34
CA ALA A 166 16.71 -8.00 -0.83
C ALA A 166 18.20 -7.96 -1.19
N MET A 167 19.02 -8.84 -0.59
CA MET A 167 20.45 -8.92 -0.87
C MET A 167 20.80 -9.86 -2.05
N LEU A 168 19.81 -10.49 -2.69
CA LEU A 168 20.04 -11.29 -3.90
C LEU A 168 20.06 -10.40 -5.15
N SER A 169 21.01 -10.64 -6.04
CA SER A 169 21.12 -9.91 -7.31
C SER A 169 19.95 -10.17 -8.26
N ALA A 170 19.32 -11.34 -8.17
CA ALA A 170 18.16 -11.72 -8.98
C ALA A 170 16.86 -11.02 -8.57
N THR A 171 16.81 -10.39 -7.40
CA THR A 171 15.60 -9.73 -6.86
C THR A 171 15.26 -8.45 -7.61
N TRP A 172 16.28 -7.76 -8.11
CA TRP A 172 16.12 -6.41 -8.66
C TRP A 172 16.08 -6.40 -10.18
N PRO A 173 15.38 -5.40 -10.79
CA PRO A 173 15.44 -5.19 -12.23
C PRO A 173 16.88 -5.00 -12.74
N LYS A 174 17.09 -5.30 -14.02
CA LYS A 174 18.38 -5.09 -14.68
C LYS A 174 18.88 -3.66 -14.43
N ASN A 175 20.19 -3.54 -14.21
CA ASN A 175 20.92 -2.29 -13.99
C ASN A 175 20.61 -1.55 -12.66
N VAL A 176 19.64 -1.98 -11.85
CA VAL A 176 19.50 -1.46 -10.49
C VAL A 176 20.64 -2.01 -9.63
N ARG A 177 21.37 -1.11 -8.97
CA ARG A 177 22.43 -1.49 -8.03
C ARG A 177 21.92 -1.35 -6.60
N PHE A 178 22.31 -2.25 -5.73
CA PHE A 178 21.82 -2.30 -4.36
C PHE A 178 22.94 -2.59 -3.35
N ARG A 179 22.77 -2.12 -2.12
CA ARG A 179 23.58 -2.50 -0.96
C ARG A 179 22.86 -2.20 0.35
N GLU A 180 23.27 -2.84 1.44
CA GLU A 180 22.86 -2.46 2.79
C GLU A 180 23.49 -1.12 3.19
N PHE A 181 22.70 -0.22 3.77
CA PHE A 181 23.20 0.99 4.43
C PHE A 181 23.47 0.68 5.90
N ARG A 182 24.74 0.50 6.26
CA ARG A 182 25.13 0.22 7.65
C ARG A 182 25.30 1.52 8.42
N LYS A 183 24.60 1.66 9.54
CA LYS A 183 24.83 2.76 10.49
C LYS A 183 26.22 2.59 11.11
N VAL A 184 27.17 3.43 10.71
CA VAL A 184 28.49 3.49 11.34
C VAL A 184 28.38 4.35 12.59
N ARG A 185 28.66 3.76 13.76
CA ARG A 185 28.56 4.47 15.06
C ARG A 185 29.71 5.48 15.30
N CYS A 186 30.79 5.35 14.55
CA CYS A 186 31.96 6.23 14.63
C CYS A 186 32.11 6.99 13.31
N PRO A 187 31.45 8.14 13.13
CA PRO A 187 31.62 8.94 11.92
C PRO A 187 33.08 9.39 11.81
N TRP A 188 33.61 9.35 10.58
CA TRP A 188 34.95 9.84 10.31
C TRP A 188 35.01 11.35 10.55
N ARG A 189 36.09 11.80 11.19
CA ARG A 189 36.46 13.20 11.34
C ARG A 189 37.93 13.35 10.96
N PRO A 190 38.33 14.43 10.26
CA PRO A 190 39.74 14.68 10.01
C PRO A 190 40.48 14.87 11.35
N GLU A 191 41.71 14.35 11.42
CA GLU A 191 42.61 14.69 12.53
C GLU A 191 42.91 16.18 12.46
N THR A 192 42.73 16.87 13.58
CA THR A 192 43.18 18.25 13.74
C THR A 192 44.69 18.19 13.92
N VAL A 193 45.43 18.59 12.88
CA VAL A 193 46.88 18.80 12.96
C VAL A 193 47.15 20.14 13.64
#